data_AF-A0A1R2CZ55-F1
#
_entry.id   AF-A0A1R2CZ55-F1
#
_cell.length_a   1.000
_cell.length_b   1.000
_cell.length_c   1.000
_cell.angle_alpha   90.00
_cell.angle_beta   90.00
_cell.angle_gamma   90.00
#
_symmetry.space_group_name_H-M   'P 1'
#
loop_
_entity.id
_entity.type
_entity.pdbx_description
1 polymer ?
#
loop_
_entity_poly.entity_id
_entity_poly.type
_entity_poly.pdbx_seq_one_letter_code
_entity_poly.pdbx_strand_id
1 'polypeptide(L)'
;MLGSYNENRTSGWKKSTIAIIGVVAMACIIGTVAIVRSNDNKFMSILNAEEHEFHEFMAIYNKVYATEEEFTHRFRIFRDNLAYIRVFNSMGDTMVLGVNEFADMDFIEFRSKYLTHRFPERQSENGETFEGLTAPTSVDWRTKGAVTPVKNQGQCGSCWAFSTTGSVEGAWFLAGHTLVSLSEQQLVDCSRAQGNMGCNGGLMDDGFKYIIANKGITTEANYPYTAKDGICNKTKAAQVAATISTYTDVTANNPTALQNAVAQQPVSIAVEADQNAWQLYKSGVVTKNCGTNLDHGVLIVGYDTTASPPYWIVKNSWGASWGMEGYIEIEISSGPGVCGINKQPSYPVV
;
A
#
# COMPACT_ATOMS: atom_id res chain seq x y z
N MET A 1 -64.50 49.79 65.50
CA MET A 1 -63.99 48.53 64.94
C MET A 1 -64.09 48.61 63.43
N LEU A 2 -63.01 48.26 62.72
CA LEU A 2 -62.94 47.61 61.38
C LEU A 2 -64.00 48.02 60.34
N GLY A 3 -63.70 48.47 59.12
CA GLY A 3 -62.45 48.54 58.38
C GLY A 3 -62.76 49.07 56.97
N SER A 4 -61.77 49.74 56.37
CA SER A 4 -61.75 50.11 54.96
C SER A 4 -61.28 48.93 54.11
N TYR A 5 -61.92 48.67 52.96
CA TYR A 5 -61.32 47.87 51.90
C TYR A 5 -61.27 48.66 50.59
N ASN A 6 -60.04 48.71 50.07
CA ASN A 6 -59.59 49.43 48.89
C ASN A 6 -60.09 48.78 47.59
N GLU A 7 -60.54 49.61 46.66
CA GLU A 7 -60.46 49.34 45.23
C GLU A 7 -59.16 49.91 44.64
N ASN A 8 -58.69 49.26 43.57
CA ASN A 8 -57.66 49.67 42.60
C ASN A 8 -56.17 49.43 42.94
N ARG A 9 -55.63 48.35 42.36
CA ARG A 9 -54.27 48.32 41.76
C ARG A 9 -54.05 47.06 40.90
N THR A 10 -54.35 47.14 39.60
CA THR A 10 -53.90 46.13 38.61
C THR A 10 -53.63 46.76 37.24
N SER A 11 -52.46 47.38 37.02
CA SER A 11 -52.00 47.64 35.62
C SER A 11 -50.49 47.83 35.38
N GLY A 12 -49.63 47.85 36.40
CA GLY A 12 -48.19 48.14 36.20
C GLY A 12 -47.28 46.94 35.87
N TRP A 13 -47.65 45.73 36.27
CA TRP A 13 -46.71 44.58 36.30
C TRP A 13 -46.71 43.71 35.05
N LYS A 14 -47.70 43.83 34.15
CA LYS A 14 -47.75 43.01 32.93
C LYS A 14 -46.85 43.54 31.80
N LYS A 15 -46.54 44.85 31.74
CA LYS A 15 -45.76 45.44 30.64
C LYS A 15 -44.25 45.23 30.80
N SER A 16 -43.70 45.35 32.01
CA SER A 16 -42.26 45.21 32.26
C SER A 16 -41.77 43.76 32.14
N THR A 17 -42.58 42.78 32.56
CA THR A 17 -42.22 41.35 32.46
C THR A 17 -42.21 40.87 31.00
N ILE A 18 -43.10 41.38 30.15
CA ILE A 18 -43.13 41.06 28.70
C ILE A 18 -41.89 41.64 28.00
N ALA A 19 -41.45 42.85 28.36
CA ALA A 19 -40.25 43.46 27.79
C ALA A 19 -38.97 42.71 28.15
N ILE A 20 -38.83 42.25 29.40
CA ILE A 20 -37.66 41.48 29.86
C ILE A 20 -37.62 40.10 29.19
N ILE A 21 -38.77 39.41 29.07
CA ILE A 21 -38.85 38.13 28.36
C ILE A 21 -38.50 38.30 26.88
N GLY A 22 -38.95 39.39 26.24
CA GLY A 22 -38.61 39.71 24.85
C GLY A 22 -37.12 39.96 24.61
N VAL A 23 -36.45 40.67 25.53
CA VAL A 23 -35.00 40.93 25.45
C VAL A 23 -34.18 39.66 25.69
N VAL A 24 -34.55 38.83 26.66
CA VAL A 24 -33.88 37.54 26.90
C VAL A 24 -34.08 36.58 25.73
N ALA A 25 -35.29 36.48 25.18
CA ALA A 25 -35.56 35.66 24.00
C ALA A 25 -34.78 36.14 22.77
N MET A 26 -34.69 37.47 22.54
CA MET A 26 -33.92 38.03 21.44
C MET A 26 -32.40 37.82 21.62
N ALA A 27 -31.88 37.94 22.84
CA ALA A 27 -30.47 37.64 23.15
C ALA A 27 -30.15 36.14 22.95
N CYS A 28 -31.07 35.24 23.33
CA CYS A 28 -30.94 33.81 23.05
C CYS A 28 -30.96 33.52 21.53
N ILE A 29 -31.83 34.18 20.76
CA ILE A 29 -31.90 34.02 19.30
C ILE A 29 -30.64 34.57 18.62
N ILE A 30 -30.12 35.73 19.05
CA ILE A 30 -28.87 36.30 18.52
C ILE A 30 -27.70 35.38 18.86
N GLY A 31 -27.65 34.84 20.08
CA GLY A 31 -26.63 33.87 20.51
C GLY A 31 -26.66 32.59 19.68
N THR A 32 -27.84 31.99 19.45
CA THR A 32 -27.96 30.78 18.62
C THR A 32 -27.62 31.06 17.16
N VAL A 33 -28.08 32.16 16.57
CA VAL A 33 -27.73 32.55 15.20
C VAL A 33 -26.23 32.83 15.05
N ALA A 34 -25.59 33.46 16.03
CA ALA A 34 -24.15 33.69 16.03
C ALA A 34 -23.35 32.38 16.14
N ILE A 35 -23.79 31.43 16.96
CA ILE A 35 -23.18 30.09 17.07
C ILE A 35 -23.33 29.31 15.75
N VAL A 36 -24.53 29.32 15.15
CA VAL A 36 -24.79 28.67 13.85
C VAL A 36 -23.90 29.29 12.77
N ARG A 37 -23.87 30.62 12.64
CA ARG A 37 -23.04 31.33 11.66
C ARG A 37 -21.54 31.11 11.86
N SER A 38 -21.09 31.04 13.12
CA SER A 38 -19.69 30.71 13.45
C SER A 38 -19.33 29.29 13.02
N ASN A 39 -20.22 28.33 13.26
CA ASN A 39 -20.04 26.95 12.83
C ASN A 39 -20.08 26.82 11.30
N ASP A 40 -20.97 27.54 10.62
CA ASP A 40 -21.04 27.57 9.15
C ASP A 40 -19.75 28.14 8.54
N ASN A 41 -19.26 29.26 9.07
CA ASN A 41 -17.99 29.86 8.62
C ASN A 41 -16.81 28.91 8.83
N LYS A 42 -16.75 28.22 9.98
CA LYS A 42 -15.71 27.23 10.25
C LYS A 42 -15.81 26.04 9.29
N PHE A 43 -17.00 25.52 9.07
CA PHE A 43 -17.24 24.43 8.12
C PHE A 43 -16.81 24.80 6.70
N MET A 44 -17.21 25.98 6.21
CA MET A 44 -16.81 26.47 4.89
C MET A 44 -15.31 26.66 4.78
N SER A 45 -14.64 27.15 5.84
CA SER A 45 -13.18 27.29 5.83
C SER A 45 -12.45 25.95 5.73
N ILE A 46 -12.94 24.91 6.41
CA ILE A 46 -12.39 23.55 6.35
C ILE A 46 -12.63 22.95 4.96
N LEU A 47 -13.85 23.09 4.43
CA LEU A 47 -14.19 22.57 3.11
C LEU A 47 -13.30 23.20 2.02
N ASN A 48 -13.11 24.52 2.06
CA ASN A 48 -12.25 25.22 1.11
C ASN A 48 -10.78 24.78 1.22
N ALA A 49 -10.29 24.50 2.43
CA ALA A 49 -8.92 24.00 2.63
C ALA A 49 -8.75 22.57 2.09
N GLU A 50 -9.71 21.69 2.37
CA GLU A 50 -9.68 20.31 1.86
C GLU A 50 -9.82 20.26 0.34
N GLU A 51 -10.64 21.14 -0.25
CA GLU A 51 -10.75 21.29 -1.70
C GLU A 51 -9.43 21.78 -2.30
N HIS A 52 -8.77 22.74 -1.68
CA HIS A 52 -7.43 23.17 -2.09
C HIS A 52 -6.40 22.03 -2.06
N GLU A 53 -6.35 21.26 -0.96
CA GLU A 53 -5.50 20.06 -0.84
C GLU A 53 -5.83 19.03 -1.94
N PHE A 54 -7.11 18.88 -2.30
CA PHE A 54 -7.51 17.99 -3.39
C PHE A 54 -7.06 18.48 -4.76
N HIS A 55 -7.13 19.79 -5.04
CA HIS A 55 -6.59 20.36 -6.28
C HIS A 55 -5.07 20.20 -6.38
N GLU A 56 -4.33 20.34 -5.27
CA GLU A 56 -2.90 20.04 -5.22
C GLU A 56 -2.63 18.56 -5.49
N PHE A 57 -3.38 17.66 -4.85
CA PHE A 57 -3.34 16.23 -5.12
C PHE A 57 -3.57 15.92 -6.60
N MET A 58 -4.59 16.52 -7.22
CA MET A 58 -4.88 16.33 -8.64
C MET A 58 -3.71 16.78 -9.51
N ALA A 59 -3.08 17.91 -9.20
CA ALA A 59 -1.92 18.41 -9.93
C ALA A 59 -0.70 17.49 -9.77
N ILE A 60 -0.40 17.03 -8.56
CA ILE A 60 0.75 16.15 -8.26
C ILE A 60 0.62 14.80 -8.97
N TYR A 61 -0.58 14.21 -8.94
CA TYR A 61 -0.83 12.86 -9.47
C TYR A 61 -1.48 12.86 -10.86
N ASN A 62 -1.52 14.01 -11.53
CA ASN A 62 -2.14 14.21 -12.85
C ASN A 62 -3.56 13.63 -12.96
N LYS A 63 -4.37 13.84 -11.92
CA LYS A 63 -5.76 13.36 -11.89
C LYS A 63 -6.67 14.31 -12.66
N VAL A 64 -7.51 13.73 -13.51
CA VAL A 64 -8.53 14.44 -14.28
C VAL A 64 -9.82 13.66 -14.15
N TYR A 65 -10.90 14.35 -13.78
CA TYR A 65 -12.23 13.76 -13.64
C TYR A 65 -13.13 14.33 -14.72
N ALA A 66 -13.83 13.46 -15.45
CA ALA A 66 -14.55 13.85 -16.67
C ALA A 66 -15.84 14.61 -16.39
N THR A 67 -16.40 14.44 -15.19
CA THR A 67 -17.70 15.00 -14.80
C THR A 67 -17.62 15.61 -13.39
N GLU A 68 -18.52 16.56 -13.12
CA GLU A 68 -18.69 17.13 -11.78
C GLU A 68 -19.11 16.06 -10.75
N GLU A 69 -19.89 15.06 -11.19
CA GLU A 69 -20.29 13.92 -10.35
C GLU A 69 -19.07 13.08 -9.93
N GLU A 70 -18.19 12.75 -10.89
CA GLU A 70 -16.95 12.03 -10.61
C GLU A 70 -16.02 12.85 -9.71
N PHE A 71 -15.84 14.15 -10.01
CA PHE A 71 -15.06 15.07 -9.16
C PHE A 71 -15.59 15.07 -7.73
N THR A 72 -16.89 15.25 -7.54
CA THR A 72 -17.53 15.30 -6.21
C THR A 72 -17.39 13.97 -5.47
N HIS A 73 -17.52 12.85 -6.18
CA HIS A 73 -17.33 11.52 -5.63
C HIS A 73 -15.88 11.30 -5.16
N ARG A 74 -14.90 11.60 -6.02
CA ARG A 74 -13.46 11.46 -5.74
C ARG A 74 -13.01 12.39 -4.63
N PHE A 75 -13.50 13.62 -4.63
CA PHE A 75 -13.25 14.58 -3.55
C PHE A 75 -13.77 14.07 -2.21
N ARG A 76 -14.97 13.48 -2.16
CA ARG A 76 -15.50 12.88 -0.93
C ARG A 76 -14.59 11.78 -0.40
N ILE A 77 -14.17 10.84 -1.25
CA ILE A 77 -13.27 9.76 -0.86
C ILE A 77 -11.93 10.32 -0.37
N PHE A 78 -11.38 11.30 -1.08
CA PHE A 78 -10.14 11.96 -0.68
C PHE A 78 -10.23 12.54 0.73
N ARG A 79 -11.34 13.21 1.05
CA ARG A 79 -11.57 13.75 2.40
C ARG A 79 -11.66 12.66 3.46
N ASP A 80 -12.35 11.56 3.17
CA ASP A 80 -12.46 10.43 4.09
C ASP A 80 -11.08 9.81 4.38
N ASN A 81 -10.27 9.60 3.33
CA ASN A 81 -8.90 9.12 3.45
C ASN A 81 -7.98 10.12 4.17
N LEU A 82 -8.13 11.41 3.91
CA LEU A 82 -7.37 12.47 4.58
C LEU A 82 -7.71 12.53 6.08
N ALA A 83 -8.98 12.38 6.45
CA ALA A 83 -9.40 12.26 7.84
C ALA A 83 -8.80 11.01 8.50
N TYR A 84 -8.81 9.86 7.81
CA TYR A 84 -8.18 8.64 8.29
C TYR A 84 -6.66 8.81 8.52
N ILE A 85 -5.95 9.42 7.57
CA ILE A 85 -4.51 9.74 7.70
C ILE A 85 -4.26 10.59 8.94
N ARG A 86 -5.03 11.68 9.13
CA ARG A 86 -4.88 12.60 10.27
C ARG A 86 -5.11 11.88 11.59
N VAL A 87 -6.15 11.05 11.68
CA VAL A 87 -6.47 10.26 12.88
C VAL A 87 -5.38 9.24 13.17
N PHE A 88 -4.95 8.47 12.16
CA PHE A 88 -3.91 7.46 12.31
C PHE A 88 -2.59 8.08 12.80
N ASN A 89 -2.13 9.14 12.12
CA ASN A 89 -0.87 9.79 12.47
C ASN A 89 -0.91 10.45 13.87
N SER A 90 -2.09 10.84 14.37
CA SER A 90 -2.24 11.37 15.73
C SER A 90 -2.00 10.34 16.83
N MET A 91 -2.01 9.03 16.50
CA MET A 91 -1.77 7.94 17.46
C MET A 91 -0.29 7.72 17.77
N GLY A 92 0.63 8.35 17.02
CA GLY A 92 2.08 8.24 17.25
C GLY A 92 2.65 6.86 16.92
N ASP A 93 2.15 6.22 15.86
CA ASP A 93 2.67 4.93 15.38
C ASP A 93 4.04 5.07 14.68
N THR A 94 4.76 3.97 14.48
CA THR A 94 6.01 3.95 13.71
C THR A 94 5.76 4.11 12.22
N MET A 95 4.63 3.63 11.74
CA MET A 95 4.15 3.85 10.38
C MET A 95 3.53 5.23 10.26
N VAL A 96 3.83 5.93 9.17
CA VAL A 96 3.23 7.21 8.83
C VAL A 96 2.44 7.06 7.54
N LEU A 97 1.18 7.48 7.59
CA LEU A 97 0.31 7.54 6.41
C LEU A 97 0.39 8.92 5.76
N GLY A 98 0.07 8.98 4.47
CA GLY A 98 0.07 10.23 3.73
C GLY A 98 -0.76 10.16 2.47
N VAL A 99 -1.04 11.34 1.91
CA VAL A 99 -1.64 11.44 0.59
C VAL A 99 -0.66 10.85 -0.43
N ASN A 100 -1.13 9.84 -1.17
CA ASN A 100 -0.43 9.20 -2.28
C ASN A 100 -1.39 9.04 -3.47
N GLU A 101 -0.96 8.43 -4.58
CA GLU A 101 -1.76 8.32 -5.81
C GLU A 101 -3.12 7.60 -5.65
N PHE A 102 -3.32 6.89 -4.55
CA PHE A 102 -4.55 6.17 -4.23
C PHE A 102 -5.45 6.91 -3.22
N ALA A 103 -5.12 8.15 -2.85
CA ALA A 103 -5.89 8.91 -1.86
C ALA A 103 -7.32 9.23 -2.32
N ASP A 104 -7.61 9.24 -3.63
CA ASP A 104 -8.96 9.44 -4.19
C ASP A 104 -9.73 8.12 -4.43
N MET A 105 -9.21 7.00 -3.94
CA MET A 105 -9.77 5.67 -4.12
C MET A 105 -10.25 5.11 -2.78
N ASP A 106 -11.47 4.58 -2.73
CA ASP A 106 -11.94 3.92 -1.51
C ASP A 106 -11.26 2.54 -1.39
N PHE A 107 -11.22 2.01 -0.17
CA PHE A 107 -10.50 0.77 0.08
C PHE A 107 -11.07 -0.45 -0.68
N ILE A 108 -12.39 -0.49 -0.90
CA ILE A 108 -13.03 -1.59 -1.63
C ILE A 108 -12.61 -1.53 -3.10
N GLU A 109 -12.62 -0.34 -3.69
CA GLU A 109 -12.13 -0.08 -5.04
C GLU A 109 -10.64 -0.45 -5.16
N PHE A 110 -9.80 0.01 -4.22
CA PHE A 110 -8.37 -0.28 -4.18
C PHE A 110 -8.09 -1.78 -4.16
N ARG A 111 -8.68 -2.49 -3.19
CA ARG A 111 -8.52 -3.94 -3.06
C ARG A 111 -8.96 -4.67 -4.33
N SER A 112 -10.09 -4.27 -4.93
CA SER A 112 -10.61 -4.92 -6.14
C SER A 112 -9.74 -4.73 -7.39
N LYS A 113 -8.88 -3.70 -7.42
CA LYS A 113 -8.05 -3.36 -8.59
C LYS A 113 -6.60 -3.83 -8.45
N TYR A 114 -6.05 -3.79 -7.24
CA TYR A 114 -4.62 -4.03 -7.01
C TYR A 114 -4.33 -5.33 -6.24
N LEU A 115 -5.33 -5.91 -5.56
CA LEU A 115 -5.18 -7.05 -4.64
C LEU A 115 -6.18 -8.17 -4.96
N THR A 116 -6.25 -8.56 -6.24
CA THR A 116 -7.25 -9.53 -6.75
C THR A 116 -6.89 -10.98 -6.46
N HIS A 117 -5.63 -11.28 -6.14
CA HIS A 117 -5.17 -12.65 -5.89
C HIS A 117 -5.21 -12.99 -4.40
N ARG A 118 -5.42 -14.26 -4.09
CA ARG A 118 -5.18 -14.83 -2.76
C ARG A 118 -4.16 -15.94 -2.90
N PHE A 119 -3.06 -15.80 -2.18
CA PHE A 119 -1.97 -16.77 -2.22
C PHE A 119 -2.40 -17.99 -1.39
N PRO A 120 -2.58 -19.17 -2.00
CA PRO A 120 -2.90 -20.37 -1.23
C PRO A 120 -1.75 -20.68 -0.28
N GLU A 121 -2.07 -21.15 0.92
CA GLU A 121 -1.05 -21.56 1.88
C GLU A 121 -0.31 -22.80 1.36
N ARG A 122 0.96 -22.62 0.96
CA ARG A 122 1.88 -23.71 0.63
C ARG A 122 2.77 -23.99 1.84
N GLN A 123 2.85 -25.25 2.24
CA GLN A 123 3.89 -25.72 3.15
C GLN A 123 5.20 -25.79 2.35
N SER A 124 6.26 -25.16 2.86
CA SER A 124 7.60 -25.34 2.29
C SER A 124 8.09 -26.74 2.67
N GLU A 125 7.84 -27.73 1.80
CA GLU A 125 8.40 -29.06 1.96
C GLU A 125 9.90 -28.99 1.63
N ASN A 126 10.74 -28.89 2.67
CA ASN A 126 12.22 -28.81 2.61
C ASN A 126 12.82 -27.43 2.32
N GLY A 127 12.24 -26.35 2.82
CA GLY A 127 12.85 -25.02 2.70
C GLY A 127 14.21 -24.92 3.39
N GLU A 128 15.14 -24.18 2.77
CA GLU A 128 16.50 -24.02 3.30
C GLU A 128 16.54 -23.17 4.57
N THR A 129 17.30 -23.65 5.56
CA THR A 129 17.50 -22.99 6.86
C THR A 129 18.77 -22.13 6.90
N PHE A 130 19.71 -22.35 5.96
CA PHE A 130 21.00 -21.69 5.90
C PHE A 130 21.83 -21.83 7.21
N GLU A 131 21.82 -23.02 7.81
CA GLU A 131 22.60 -23.31 9.02
C GLU A 131 24.10 -23.00 8.82
N GLY A 132 24.68 -22.24 9.76
CA GLY A 132 26.10 -21.90 9.76
C GLY A 132 26.49 -20.64 8.97
N LEU A 133 25.56 -19.99 8.28
CA LEU A 133 25.81 -18.67 7.70
C LEU A 133 25.63 -17.56 8.74
N THR A 134 26.61 -16.66 8.81
CA THR A 134 26.52 -15.42 9.59
C THR A 134 26.20 -14.27 8.65
N ALA A 135 24.94 -13.90 8.56
CA ALA A 135 24.51 -12.74 7.78
C ALA A 135 25.03 -11.42 8.40
N PRO A 136 25.36 -10.41 7.59
CA PRO A 136 25.67 -9.06 8.08
C PRO A 136 24.45 -8.45 8.79
N THR A 137 24.67 -7.43 9.62
CA THR A 137 23.59 -6.77 10.37
C THR A 137 22.68 -5.90 9.50
N SER A 138 23.17 -5.44 8.35
CA SER A 138 22.35 -4.75 7.37
C SER A 138 22.80 -5.04 5.94
N VAL A 139 21.83 -5.05 5.03
CA VAL A 139 22.03 -5.22 3.59
C VAL A 139 21.06 -4.29 2.88
N ASP A 140 21.55 -3.61 1.84
CA ASP A 140 20.70 -2.89 0.91
C ASP A 140 21.19 -3.12 -0.52
N TRP A 141 20.52 -4.02 -1.24
CA TRP A 141 20.88 -4.41 -2.60
C TRP A 141 20.71 -3.27 -3.62
N ARG A 142 19.96 -2.20 -3.29
CA ARG A 142 19.85 -1.00 -4.14
C ARG A 142 21.21 -0.32 -4.25
N THR A 143 21.90 -0.16 -3.13
CA THR A 143 23.24 0.45 -3.07
C THR A 143 24.32 -0.41 -3.73
N LYS A 144 24.03 -1.70 -3.95
CA LYS A 144 24.93 -2.66 -4.60
C LYS A 144 24.64 -2.83 -6.10
N GLY A 145 23.62 -2.16 -6.64
CA GLY A 145 23.26 -2.24 -8.05
C GLY A 145 22.50 -3.51 -8.44
N ALA A 146 21.97 -4.27 -7.49
CA ALA A 146 21.24 -5.52 -7.74
C ALA A 146 19.71 -5.32 -7.78
N VAL A 147 19.23 -4.08 -7.96
CA VAL A 147 17.81 -3.74 -7.94
C VAL A 147 17.51 -2.75 -9.07
N THR A 148 16.60 -3.11 -9.97
CA THR A 148 16.10 -2.21 -11.02
C THR A 148 15.20 -1.11 -10.46
N PRO A 149 14.87 -0.04 -11.21
CA PRO A 149 13.87 0.95 -10.79
C PRO A 149 12.52 0.32 -10.40
N VAL A 150 11.76 1.00 -9.54
CA VAL A 150 10.38 0.59 -9.20
C VAL A 150 9.49 0.73 -10.43
N LYS A 151 8.69 -0.30 -10.69
CA LYS A 151 7.71 -0.37 -11.79
C LYS A 151 6.28 -0.22 -11.26
N ASN A 152 5.30 -0.17 -12.16
CA ASN A 152 3.87 -0.08 -11.81
C ASN A 152 3.06 -1.18 -12.51
N GLN A 153 2.43 -2.06 -11.73
CA GLN A 153 1.61 -3.16 -12.21
C GLN A 153 0.27 -2.70 -12.81
N GLY A 154 -0.16 -1.47 -12.50
CA GLY A 154 -1.47 -0.95 -12.89
C GLY A 154 -2.62 -1.78 -12.31
N GLN A 155 -3.76 -1.80 -13.02
CA GLN A 155 -4.97 -2.52 -12.58
C GLN A 155 -4.96 -3.99 -13.06
N CYS A 156 -3.87 -4.69 -12.77
CA CYS A 156 -3.65 -6.10 -13.12
C CYS A 156 -3.05 -6.82 -11.90
N GLY A 157 -3.61 -7.97 -11.53
CA GLY A 157 -3.13 -8.81 -10.43
C GLY A 157 -1.86 -9.59 -10.76
N SER A 158 -0.84 -8.88 -11.21
CA SER A 158 0.45 -9.40 -11.70
C SER A 158 1.60 -9.16 -10.72
N CYS A 159 1.35 -8.75 -9.48
CA CYS A 159 2.37 -8.55 -8.45
C CYS A 159 3.33 -9.74 -8.30
N TRP A 160 2.82 -10.96 -8.45
CA TRP A 160 3.63 -12.18 -8.51
C TRP A 160 4.70 -12.13 -9.61
N ALA A 161 4.37 -11.64 -10.81
CA ALA A 161 5.31 -11.52 -11.92
C ALA A 161 6.39 -10.48 -11.63
N PHE A 162 6.04 -9.34 -11.02
CA PHE A 162 7.00 -8.31 -10.61
C PHE A 162 7.92 -8.80 -9.48
N SER A 163 7.41 -9.60 -8.54
CA SER A 163 8.22 -10.22 -7.50
C SER A 163 9.18 -11.26 -8.11
N THR A 164 8.71 -12.12 -9.02
CA THR A 164 9.54 -13.09 -9.75
C THR A 164 10.65 -12.42 -10.55
N THR A 165 10.32 -11.43 -11.39
CA THR A 165 11.34 -10.75 -12.20
C THR A 165 12.34 -10.05 -11.30
N GLY A 166 11.90 -9.32 -10.28
CA GLY A 166 12.78 -8.59 -9.38
C GLY A 166 13.82 -9.45 -8.66
N SER A 167 13.47 -10.67 -8.24
CA SER A 167 14.45 -11.60 -7.64
C SER A 167 15.40 -12.21 -8.68
N VAL A 168 14.92 -12.52 -9.89
CA VAL A 168 15.78 -13.02 -10.98
C VAL A 168 16.75 -11.93 -11.46
N GLU A 169 16.30 -10.68 -11.57
CA GLU A 169 17.14 -9.53 -11.94
C GLU A 169 18.32 -9.38 -10.96
N GLY A 170 18.03 -9.44 -9.66
CA GLY A 170 19.04 -9.35 -8.60
C GLY A 170 19.99 -10.54 -8.60
N ALA A 171 19.47 -11.76 -8.65
CA ALA A 171 20.28 -12.98 -8.68
C ALA A 171 21.20 -13.03 -9.91
N TRP A 172 20.68 -12.66 -11.09
CA TRP A 172 21.44 -12.59 -12.34
C TRP A 172 22.60 -11.60 -12.26
N PHE A 173 22.35 -10.41 -11.71
CA PHE A 173 23.41 -9.42 -11.49
C PHE A 173 24.49 -9.96 -10.53
N LEU A 174 24.07 -10.58 -9.41
CA LEU A 174 24.99 -11.11 -8.40
C LEU A 174 25.80 -12.32 -8.88
N ALA A 175 25.30 -13.05 -9.88
CA ALA A 175 26.05 -14.08 -10.60
C ALA A 175 27.14 -13.52 -11.54
N GLY A 176 27.32 -12.19 -11.61
CA GLY A 176 28.38 -11.53 -12.39
C GLY A 176 27.92 -11.04 -13.77
N HIS A 177 26.62 -11.05 -14.04
CA HIS A 177 26.06 -10.49 -15.26
C HIS A 177 25.67 -9.01 -15.09
N THR A 178 25.37 -8.33 -16.19
CA THR A 178 24.83 -6.97 -16.13
C THR A 178 23.42 -6.96 -15.56
N LEU A 179 23.06 -5.94 -14.78
CA LEU A 179 21.68 -5.77 -14.34
C LEU A 179 20.80 -5.49 -15.55
N VAL A 180 19.75 -6.28 -15.73
CA VAL A 180 18.81 -6.16 -16.85
C VAL A 180 17.42 -6.03 -16.29
N SER A 181 16.57 -5.19 -16.89
CA SER A 181 15.15 -5.19 -16.55
C SER A 181 14.40 -6.25 -17.37
N LEU A 182 13.82 -7.23 -16.68
CA LEU A 182 13.14 -8.40 -17.27
C LEU A 182 11.65 -8.12 -17.49
N SER A 183 11.03 -8.88 -18.40
CA SER A 183 9.64 -8.69 -18.81
C SER A 183 8.65 -9.41 -17.90
N GLU A 184 7.90 -8.65 -17.11
CA GLU A 184 6.75 -9.19 -16.39
C GLU A 184 5.64 -9.65 -17.35
N GLN A 185 5.48 -8.97 -18.48
CA GLN A 185 4.45 -9.32 -19.47
C GLN A 185 4.67 -10.73 -20.06
N GLN A 186 5.91 -11.14 -20.28
CA GLN A 186 6.20 -12.50 -20.71
C GLN A 186 5.67 -13.51 -19.69
N LEU A 187 5.85 -13.27 -18.38
CA LEU A 187 5.30 -14.14 -17.35
C LEU A 187 3.77 -14.15 -17.38
N VAL A 188 3.15 -12.96 -17.43
CA VAL A 188 1.68 -12.79 -17.48
C VAL A 188 1.08 -13.57 -18.65
N ASP A 189 1.70 -13.51 -19.83
CA ASP A 189 1.14 -14.09 -21.05
C ASP A 189 1.47 -15.58 -21.22
N CYS A 190 2.63 -16.03 -20.71
CA CYS A 190 3.20 -17.33 -21.09
C CYS A 190 3.21 -18.40 -19.98
N SER A 191 3.12 -18.03 -18.69
CA SER A 191 3.30 -18.98 -17.58
C SER A 191 2.03 -19.74 -17.15
N ARG A 192 0.97 -19.70 -17.97
CA ARG A 192 -0.31 -20.36 -17.68
C ARG A 192 -0.19 -21.88 -17.50
N ALA A 193 0.71 -22.52 -18.24
CA ALA A 193 0.96 -23.96 -18.12
C ALA A 193 1.54 -24.36 -16.76
N GLN A 194 2.12 -23.42 -16.00
CA GLN A 194 2.69 -23.62 -14.67
C GLN A 194 1.70 -23.31 -13.53
N GLY A 195 0.50 -22.79 -13.85
CA GLY A 195 -0.57 -22.53 -12.87
C GLY A 195 -0.93 -21.06 -12.70
N ASN A 196 -0.14 -20.13 -13.24
CA ASN A 196 -0.44 -18.70 -13.18
C ASN A 196 -1.64 -18.31 -14.07
N MET A 197 -2.39 -17.30 -13.66
CA MET A 197 -3.63 -16.86 -14.31
C MET A 197 -3.56 -15.42 -14.83
N GLY A 198 -2.34 -14.96 -15.17
CA GLY A 198 -2.08 -13.63 -15.70
C GLY A 198 -2.51 -12.54 -14.72
N CYS A 199 -3.43 -11.67 -15.14
CA CYS A 199 -3.95 -10.59 -14.27
C CYS A 199 -4.92 -11.07 -13.17
N ASN A 200 -5.31 -12.34 -13.17
CA ASN A 200 -6.13 -12.94 -12.11
C ASN A 200 -5.29 -13.55 -10.98
N GLY A 201 -3.98 -13.31 -11.00
CA GLY A 201 -3.05 -13.78 -9.98
C GLY A 201 -2.18 -14.96 -10.40
N GLY A 202 -1.30 -15.34 -9.50
CA GLY A 202 -0.23 -16.29 -9.73
C GLY A 202 0.75 -16.31 -8.57
N LEU A 203 1.75 -17.17 -8.68
CA LEU A 203 2.75 -17.43 -7.65
C LEU A 203 4.15 -17.29 -8.22
N MET A 204 5.08 -16.82 -7.40
CA MET A 204 6.45 -16.57 -7.83
C MET A 204 7.15 -17.85 -8.29
N ASP A 205 6.94 -18.95 -7.56
CA ASP A 205 7.48 -20.28 -7.91
C ASP A 205 7.01 -20.76 -9.28
N ASP A 206 5.75 -20.51 -9.63
CA ASP A 206 5.20 -20.91 -10.92
C ASP A 206 5.77 -20.02 -12.05
N GLY A 207 6.10 -18.76 -11.71
CA GLY A 207 6.95 -17.89 -12.53
C GLY A 207 8.35 -18.47 -12.75
N PHE A 208 9.04 -18.90 -11.68
CA PHE A 208 10.36 -19.53 -11.80
C PHE A 208 10.32 -20.83 -12.63
N LYS A 209 9.34 -21.70 -12.39
CA LYS A 209 9.12 -22.93 -13.19
C LYS A 209 8.96 -22.61 -14.66
N TYR A 210 8.25 -21.53 -15.00
CA TYR A 210 8.12 -21.12 -16.39
C TYR A 210 9.46 -20.71 -16.98
N ILE A 211 10.26 -19.88 -16.28
CA ILE A 211 11.58 -19.44 -16.77
C ILE A 211 12.49 -20.64 -17.02
N ILE A 212 12.51 -21.62 -16.11
CA ILE A 212 13.27 -22.87 -16.27
C ILE A 212 12.80 -23.65 -17.50
N ALA A 213 11.49 -23.88 -17.62
CA ALA A 213 10.91 -24.65 -18.73
C ALA A 213 11.09 -23.95 -20.10
N ASN A 214 10.98 -22.62 -20.12
CA ASN A 214 11.20 -21.79 -21.30
C ASN A 214 12.68 -21.63 -21.65
N LYS A 215 13.59 -22.03 -20.75
CA LYS A 215 15.05 -21.83 -20.85
C LYS A 215 15.44 -20.35 -20.87
N GLY A 216 14.74 -19.54 -20.09
CA GLY A 216 15.05 -18.14 -19.86
C GLY A 216 13.86 -17.19 -20.04
N ILE A 217 14.15 -15.91 -19.87
CA ILE A 217 13.20 -14.80 -19.92
C ILE A 217 13.81 -13.60 -20.66
N THR A 218 12.99 -12.84 -21.39
CA THR A 218 13.40 -11.68 -22.16
C THR A 218 13.39 -10.39 -21.32
N THR A 219 13.97 -9.33 -21.88
CA THR A 219 13.92 -7.97 -21.31
C THR A 219 12.54 -7.31 -21.43
N GLU A 220 12.26 -6.38 -20.52
CA GLU A 220 11.12 -5.47 -20.58
C GLU A 220 11.10 -4.67 -21.89
N ALA A 221 12.26 -4.22 -22.38
CA ALA A 221 12.34 -3.47 -23.64
C ALA A 221 11.87 -4.27 -24.86
N ASN A 222 12.13 -5.59 -24.91
CA ASN A 222 11.68 -6.44 -26.01
C ASN A 222 10.21 -6.83 -25.88
N TYR A 223 9.74 -7.08 -24.65
CA TYR A 223 8.35 -7.46 -24.36
C TYR A 223 7.76 -6.56 -23.27
N PRO A 224 7.32 -5.33 -23.64
CA PRO A 224 6.88 -4.33 -22.66
C PRO A 224 5.61 -4.73 -21.92
N TYR A 225 5.51 -4.27 -20.68
CA TYR A 225 4.35 -4.41 -19.83
C TYR A 225 3.14 -3.59 -20.32
N THR A 226 1.97 -4.22 -20.31
CA THR A 226 0.72 -3.66 -20.84
C THR A 226 -0.44 -3.71 -19.85
N ALA A 227 -0.20 -4.17 -18.61
CA ALA A 227 -1.19 -4.24 -17.54
C ALA A 227 -2.49 -4.97 -17.90
N LYS A 228 -2.41 -5.99 -18.76
CA LYS A 228 -3.53 -6.84 -19.17
C LYS A 228 -3.03 -8.20 -19.65
N ASP A 229 -3.93 -9.17 -19.66
CA ASP A 229 -3.68 -10.45 -20.31
C ASP A 229 -3.46 -10.28 -21.82
N GLY A 230 -2.39 -10.90 -22.32
CA GLY A 230 -2.08 -11.04 -23.73
C GLY A 230 -1.97 -12.50 -24.16
N ILE A 231 -1.66 -12.69 -25.44
CA ILE A 231 -1.30 -14.00 -25.99
C ILE A 231 0.22 -14.10 -25.97
N CYS A 232 0.75 -15.19 -25.42
CA CYS A 232 2.19 -15.42 -25.35
C CYS A 232 2.88 -15.24 -26.71
N ASN A 233 3.69 -14.18 -26.83
CA ASN A 233 4.50 -13.92 -28.01
C ASN A 233 5.79 -14.75 -27.96
N LYS A 234 5.75 -15.94 -28.56
CA LYS A 234 6.89 -16.88 -28.57
C LYS A 234 8.14 -16.32 -29.25
N THR A 235 8.00 -15.47 -30.27
CA THR A 235 9.13 -14.86 -30.97
C THR A 235 9.89 -13.89 -30.06
N LYS A 236 9.16 -13.09 -29.26
CA LYS A 236 9.77 -12.22 -28.25
C LYS A 236 10.35 -13.05 -27.09
N ALA A 237 9.58 -14.01 -26.58
CA ALA A 237 10.01 -14.88 -25.48
C ALA A 237 11.26 -15.72 -25.78
N ALA A 238 11.54 -16.00 -27.07
CA ALA A 238 12.74 -16.71 -27.50
C ALA A 238 14.03 -15.86 -27.45
N GLN A 239 13.92 -14.53 -27.29
CA GLN A 239 15.08 -13.64 -27.13
C GLN A 239 15.49 -13.57 -25.66
N VAL A 240 16.21 -14.59 -25.21
CA VAL A 240 16.58 -14.77 -23.79
C VAL A 240 17.59 -13.71 -23.34
N ALA A 241 17.32 -13.10 -22.20
CA ALA A 241 18.17 -12.11 -21.53
C ALA A 241 18.74 -12.60 -20.19
N ALA A 242 18.02 -13.47 -19.49
CA ALA A 242 18.46 -14.12 -18.26
C ALA A 242 17.92 -15.55 -18.16
N THR A 243 18.63 -16.40 -17.43
CA THR A 243 18.25 -17.80 -17.17
C THR A 243 18.42 -18.11 -15.69
N ILE A 244 17.65 -19.08 -15.20
CA ILE A 244 17.81 -19.68 -13.87
C ILE A 244 17.80 -21.20 -14.04
N SER A 245 18.57 -21.90 -13.23
CA SER A 245 18.67 -23.36 -13.25
C SER A 245 17.64 -24.03 -12.34
N THR A 246 17.34 -23.41 -11.20
CA THR A 246 16.31 -23.86 -10.24
C THR A 246 15.79 -22.66 -9.42
N TYR A 247 14.92 -22.92 -8.46
CA TYR A 247 14.56 -22.00 -7.38
C TYR A 247 14.52 -22.77 -6.05
N THR A 248 14.54 -22.03 -4.95
CA THR A 248 14.57 -22.56 -3.59
C THR A 248 13.56 -21.81 -2.73
N ASP A 249 12.78 -22.56 -1.94
CA ASP A 249 11.96 -22.01 -0.88
C ASP A 249 12.80 -21.84 0.39
N VAL A 250 12.60 -20.74 1.10
CA VAL A 250 13.20 -20.54 2.43
C VAL A 250 12.25 -21.11 3.48
N THR A 251 12.78 -21.69 4.57
CA THR A 251 11.95 -22.27 5.63
C THR A 251 10.90 -21.27 6.12
N ALA A 252 9.63 -21.62 5.99
CA ALA A 252 8.51 -20.77 6.39
C ALA A 252 8.55 -20.43 7.90
N ASN A 253 8.13 -19.21 8.23
CA ASN A 253 8.07 -18.69 9.60
C ASN A 253 9.42 -18.60 10.34
N ASN A 254 10.53 -18.64 9.59
CA ASN A 254 11.89 -18.57 10.12
C ASN A 254 12.59 -17.27 9.64
N PRO A 255 12.49 -16.17 10.40
CA PRO A 255 13.08 -14.89 9.99
C PRO A 255 14.62 -14.95 9.90
N THR A 256 15.28 -15.84 10.63
CA THR A 256 16.74 -16.03 10.54
C THR A 256 17.12 -16.67 9.21
N ALA A 257 16.39 -17.69 8.78
CA ALA A 257 16.59 -18.30 7.46
C ALA A 257 16.31 -17.28 6.35
N LEU A 258 15.25 -16.47 6.49
CA LEU A 258 14.95 -15.39 5.55
C LEU A 258 16.05 -14.33 5.52
N GLN A 259 16.60 -13.94 6.67
CA GLN A 259 17.72 -12.99 6.74
C GLN A 259 18.94 -13.54 6.02
N ASN A 260 19.27 -14.81 6.23
CA ASN A 260 20.39 -15.48 5.56
C ASN A 260 20.19 -15.60 4.04
N ALA A 261 18.96 -15.80 3.58
CA ALA A 261 18.64 -15.77 2.14
C ALA A 261 18.80 -14.35 1.57
N VAL A 262 18.23 -13.34 2.24
CA VAL A 262 18.30 -11.93 1.81
C VAL A 262 19.74 -11.41 1.84
N ALA A 263 20.57 -11.91 2.75
CA ALA A 263 22.00 -11.58 2.81
C ALA A 263 22.77 -12.02 1.56
N GLN A 264 22.23 -12.95 0.78
CA GLN A 264 22.86 -13.47 -0.44
C GLN A 264 22.31 -12.80 -1.71
N GLN A 265 21.01 -12.48 -1.75
CA GLN A 265 20.35 -11.85 -2.90
C GLN A 265 18.95 -11.31 -2.54
N PRO A 266 18.29 -10.53 -3.42
CA PRO A 266 16.87 -10.21 -3.26
C PRO A 266 15.97 -11.46 -3.26
N VAL A 267 14.95 -11.47 -2.38
CA VAL A 267 14.06 -12.64 -2.16
C VAL A 267 12.61 -12.26 -2.45
N SER A 268 11.95 -13.08 -3.26
CA SER A 268 10.51 -12.94 -3.53
C SER A 268 9.72 -13.40 -2.31
N ILE A 269 8.76 -12.60 -1.86
CA ILE A 269 7.89 -12.95 -0.73
C ILE A 269 6.43 -12.56 -1.03
N ALA A 270 5.51 -13.05 -0.21
CA ALA A 270 4.12 -12.60 -0.19
C ALA A 270 3.77 -11.95 1.16
N VAL A 271 2.83 -11.01 1.14
CA VAL A 271 2.28 -10.31 2.32
C VAL A 271 0.76 -10.20 2.22
N GLU A 272 0.11 -9.91 3.34
CA GLU A 272 -1.24 -9.34 3.38
C GLU A 272 -1.17 -7.81 3.27
N ALA A 273 -1.69 -7.27 2.16
CA ALA A 273 -1.68 -5.85 1.84
C ALA A 273 -3.09 -5.23 1.73
N ASP A 274 -4.16 -6.02 1.94
CA ASP A 274 -5.55 -5.53 1.91
C ASP A 274 -5.98 -4.82 3.19
N GLN A 275 -5.26 -3.76 3.53
CA GLN A 275 -5.56 -2.90 4.68
C GLN A 275 -5.48 -1.44 4.29
N ASN A 276 -6.37 -0.59 4.84
CA ASN A 276 -6.41 0.85 4.56
C ASN A 276 -5.04 1.53 4.80
N ALA A 277 -4.35 1.12 5.87
CA ALA A 277 -3.05 1.67 6.21
C ALA A 277 -1.98 1.35 5.15
N TRP A 278 -2.05 0.18 4.52
CA TRP A 278 -1.15 -0.21 3.45
C TRP A 278 -1.41 0.61 2.17
N GLN A 279 -2.68 0.82 1.81
CA GLN A 279 -3.06 1.69 0.68
C GLN A 279 -2.41 3.07 0.81
N LEU A 280 -2.45 3.66 2.01
CA LEU A 280 -2.03 5.04 2.28
C LEU A 280 -0.65 5.16 2.93
N TYR A 281 0.16 4.09 2.90
CA TYR A 281 1.51 4.09 3.45
C TYR A 281 2.36 5.19 2.79
N LYS A 282 3.09 5.94 3.63
CA LYS A 282 4.02 6.98 3.18
C LYS A 282 5.45 6.72 3.62
N SER A 283 5.66 6.37 4.89
CA SER A 283 7.00 6.14 5.44
C SER A 283 6.98 5.44 6.79
N GLY A 284 8.16 5.13 7.32
CA GLY A 284 8.34 4.52 8.63
C GLY A 284 8.10 3.00 8.60
N VAL A 285 8.25 2.35 9.75
CA VAL A 285 8.23 0.89 9.83
C VAL A 285 6.83 0.39 10.15
N VAL A 286 6.33 -0.54 9.33
CA VAL A 286 5.07 -1.25 9.59
C VAL A 286 5.31 -2.35 10.63
N THR A 287 4.63 -2.22 11.77
CA THR A 287 4.73 -3.16 12.91
C THR A 287 3.44 -3.95 13.12
N LYS A 288 2.31 -3.48 12.57
CA LYS A 288 0.95 -4.03 12.74
C LYS A 288 -0.01 -3.43 11.70
N ASN A 289 -1.31 -3.62 11.89
CA ASN A 289 -2.41 -3.20 11.00
C ASN A 289 -2.49 -4.03 9.70
N CYS A 290 -2.13 -5.31 9.79
CA CYS A 290 -2.30 -6.36 8.79
C CYS A 290 -2.36 -7.73 9.49
N GLY A 291 -3.01 -8.69 8.86
CA GLY A 291 -3.06 -10.09 9.26
C GLY A 291 -1.94 -10.92 8.62
N THR A 292 -2.29 -12.13 8.18
CA THR A 292 -1.37 -13.08 7.52
C THR A 292 -2.02 -13.82 6.33
N ASN A 293 -3.15 -13.31 5.84
CA ASN A 293 -3.90 -13.81 4.68
C ASN A 293 -3.29 -13.23 3.40
N LEU A 294 -2.21 -13.84 2.96
CA LEU A 294 -1.38 -13.38 1.85
C LEU A 294 -2.18 -13.11 0.56
N ASP A 295 -1.97 -11.92 -0.02
CA ASP A 295 -2.66 -11.46 -1.23
C ASP A 295 -1.81 -10.61 -2.18
N HIS A 296 -0.56 -10.32 -1.81
CA HIS A 296 0.31 -9.47 -2.59
C HIS A 296 1.74 -10.00 -2.65
N GLY A 297 2.29 -10.14 -3.86
CA GLY A 297 3.68 -10.52 -4.11
C GLY A 297 4.59 -9.31 -4.18
N VAL A 298 5.63 -9.28 -3.36
CA VAL A 298 6.62 -8.19 -3.29
C VAL A 298 8.03 -8.76 -3.16
N LEU A 299 9.05 -7.90 -3.10
CA LEU A 299 10.45 -8.31 -3.11
C LEU A 299 11.20 -7.70 -1.92
N ILE A 300 11.81 -8.53 -1.08
CA ILE A 300 12.76 -8.05 -0.09
C ILE A 300 14.09 -7.77 -0.79
N VAL A 301 14.59 -6.54 -0.65
CA VAL A 301 15.85 -6.09 -1.24
C VAL A 301 16.90 -5.73 -0.20
N GLY A 302 16.61 -5.97 1.07
CA GLY A 302 17.52 -5.63 2.15
C GLY A 302 16.86 -5.67 3.52
N TYR A 303 17.63 -5.31 4.53
CA TYR A 303 17.20 -5.19 5.91
C TYR A 303 18.19 -4.38 6.74
N ASP A 304 17.75 -3.94 7.91
CA ASP A 304 18.60 -3.39 8.97
C ASP A 304 18.17 -3.94 10.33
N THR A 305 19.01 -4.80 10.93
CA THR A 305 18.76 -5.34 12.28
C THR A 305 19.26 -4.44 13.40
N THR A 306 19.95 -3.34 13.07
CA THR A 306 20.44 -2.36 14.04
C THR A 306 19.46 -1.22 14.29
N ALA A 307 18.45 -1.09 13.42
CA ALA A 307 17.36 -0.13 13.56
C ALA A 307 16.41 -0.47 14.73
N SER A 308 15.59 0.50 15.12
CA SER A 308 14.58 0.34 16.18
C SER A 308 13.22 0.86 15.72
N PRO A 309 12.26 -0.03 15.38
CA PRO A 309 12.40 -1.49 15.28
C PRO A 309 13.28 -1.93 14.09
N PRO A 310 13.87 -3.15 14.12
CA PRO A 310 14.58 -3.71 12.98
C PRO A 310 13.60 -3.99 11.83
N TYR A 311 14.01 -3.81 10.58
CA TYR A 311 13.09 -3.88 9.44
C TYR A 311 13.67 -4.54 8.19
N TRP A 312 12.77 -5.09 7.37
CA TRP A 312 12.98 -5.46 5.98
C TRP A 312 12.78 -4.25 5.08
N ILE A 313 13.59 -4.12 4.02
CA ILE A 313 13.39 -3.15 2.94
C ILE A 313 12.69 -3.88 1.80
N VAL A 314 11.45 -3.49 1.51
CA VAL A 314 10.59 -4.20 0.56
C VAL A 314 10.27 -3.32 -0.63
N LYS A 315 10.59 -3.80 -1.83
CA LYS A 315 10.24 -3.17 -3.12
C LYS A 315 8.81 -3.55 -3.50
N ASN A 316 7.96 -2.55 -3.70
CA ASN A 316 6.59 -2.73 -4.19
C ASN A 316 6.53 -2.57 -5.73
N SER A 317 5.36 -2.80 -6.31
CA SER A 317 5.09 -2.71 -7.75
C SER A 317 3.96 -1.73 -8.09
N TRP A 318 3.77 -0.69 -7.27
CA TRP A 318 2.74 0.35 -7.45
C TRP A 318 3.30 1.68 -7.91
N GLY A 319 4.51 1.70 -8.47
CA GLY A 319 5.18 2.94 -8.88
C GLY A 319 5.87 3.66 -7.73
N ALA A 320 6.79 4.56 -8.09
CA ALA A 320 7.63 5.29 -7.14
C ALA A 320 6.88 6.37 -6.35
N SER A 321 5.63 6.66 -6.70
CA SER A 321 4.82 7.70 -6.05
C SER A 321 4.18 7.22 -4.75
N TRP A 322 4.07 5.90 -4.58
CA TRP A 322 3.58 5.24 -3.39
C TRP A 322 4.72 4.96 -2.39
N GLY A 323 4.44 5.08 -1.08
CA GLY A 323 5.40 4.80 -0.02
C GLY A 323 6.68 5.63 -0.09
N MET A 324 7.80 5.00 0.28
CA MET A 324 9.14 5.58 0.25
C MET A 324 9.78 5.32 -1.11
N GLU A 325 9.42 6.12 -2.11
CA GLU A 325 9.90 5.96 -3.50
C GLU A 325 9.57 4.58 -4.09
N GLY A 326 8.41 4.02 -3.74
CA GLY A 326 7.97 2.69 -4.14
C GLY A 326 8.39 1.55 -3.22
N TYR A 327 9.02 1.88 -2.09
CA TYR A 327 9.42 0.93 -1.06
C TYR A 327 8.59 1.08 0.21
N ILE A 328 8.61 0.02 1.02
CA ILE A 328 8.01 -0.06 2.35
C ILE A 328 8.96 -0.78 3.31
N GLU A 329 9.01 -0.30 4.56
CA GLU A 329 9.76 -0.92 5.63
C GLU A 329 8.82 -1.73 6.53
N ILE A 330 9.14 -3.00 6.78
CA ILE A 330 8.29 -3.92 7.55
C ILE A 330 9.12 -4.53 8.67
N GLU A 331 8.64 -4.50 9.89
CA GLU A 331 9.37 -4.99 11.06
C GLU A 331 9.80 -6.46 10.92
N ILE A 332 11.03 -6.75 11.32
CA ILE A 332 11.55 -8.11 11.47
C ILE A 332 11.01 -8.69 12.77
N SER A 333 10.10 -9.66 12.66
CA SER A 333 9.52 -10.36 13.80
C SER A 333 9.45 -11.87 13.58
N SER A 334 9.23 -12.61 14.68
CA SER A 334 9.18 -14.07 14.70
C SER A 334 7.86 -14.64 14.16
N GLY A 335 7.82 -15.96 13.99
CA GLY A 335 6.63 -16.65 13.47
C GLY A 335 6.32 -16.21 12.05
N PRO A 336 5.04 -16.00 11.69
CA PRO A 336 4.64 -15.52 10.37
C PRO A 336 5.25 -14.18 9.95
N GLY A 337 5.78 -13.40 10.89
CA GLY A 337 6.24 -12.03 10.64
C GLY A 337 5.08 -11.05 10.47
N VAL A 338 5.38 -9.76 10.47
CA VAL A 338 4.38 -8.71 10.21
C VAL A 338 3.84 -8.87 8.79
N CYS A 339 2.52 -8.82 8.64
CA CYS A 339 1.80 -9.04 7.39
C CYS A 339 2.03 -10.43 6.75
N GLY A 340 2.55 -11.41 7.50
CA GLY A 340 2.83 -12.75 6.98
C GLY A 340 4.11 -12.86 6.13
N ILE A 341 5.00 -11.87 6.18
CA ILE A 341 6.23 -11.78 5.35
C ILE A 341 7.13 -13.03 5.39
N ASN A 342 7.13 -13.78 6.50
CA ASN A 342 7.96 -14.99 6.65
C ASN A 342 7.30 -16.26 6.08
N LYS A 343 6.06 -16.20 5.59
CA LYS A 343 5.27 -17.41 5.27
C LYS A 343 5.67 -18.07 3.95
N GLN A 344 5.88 -17.30 2.88
CA GLN A 344 6.17 -17.83 1.53
C GLN A 344 7.36 -17.14 0.84
N PRO A 345 8.55 -17.14 1.46
CA PRO A 345 9.77 -16.68 0.80
C PRO A 345 10.36 -17.72 -0.16
N SER A 346 10.70 -17.28 -1.38
CA SER A 346 11.45 -18.09 -2.36
C SER A 346 12.39 -17.23 -3.20
N TYR A 347 13.44 -17.85 -3.74
CA TYR A 347 14.45 -17.17 -4.53
C TYR A 347 14.98 -18.04 -5.68
N PRO A 348 15.37 -17.44 -6.82
CA PRO A 348 15.92 -18.18 -7.95
C PRO A 348 17.41 -18.49 -7.77
N VAL A 349 17.87 -19.55 -8.43
CA VAL A 349 19.30 -19.91 -8.54
C VAL A 349 19.70 -19.81 -10.01
N VAL A 350 20.70 -18.96 -10.28
CA VAL A 350 21.23 -18.73 -11.64
C VAL A 350 22.05 -19.92 -12.12
#